data_AF-A0A820KCI4-F1
#
_entry.id   AF-A0A820KCI4-F1
#
_cell.length_a   1.000
_cell.length_b   1.000
_cell.length_c   1.000
_cell.angle_alpha   90.00
_cell.angle_beta   90.00
_cell.angle_gamma   90.00
#
_symmetry.space_group_name_H-M   'P 1'
#
loop_
_entity.id
_entity.type
_entity.pdbx_description
1 polymer ?
#
loop_
_entity_poly.entity_id
_entity_poly.type
_entity_poly.pdbx_seq_one_letter_code
_entity_poly.pdbx_strand_id
1 'polypeptide(L)'
;MYNQQRSHISDILFEDQVLLSDGRSKPYLVLLRLTSESLIIRPLNTSQNLSSNNKDIQAIVPRNVTIVRHAITRSFGFWIKGGSDTGFPILISRVLHNNTHLLNIGDAILNINNEDISNLTHDQVINRLHDASGDQVHLTVKYMNDMATYLHLTAEKHRS
;
A
#
# COMPACT_ATOMS: atom_id res chain seq x y z
N MET A 1 37.04 -12.90 5.66
CA MET A 1 36.63 -12.14 4.46
C MET A 1 35.22 -11.65 4.69
N TYR A 2 35.02 -10.33 4.70
CA TYR A 2 33.79 -9.68 5.19
C TYR A 2 32.67 -9.81 4.15
N ASN A 3 31.56 -10.44 4.53
CA ASN A 3 30.31 -10.42 3.78
C ASN A 3 29.68 -9.03 3.95
N GLN A 4 29.65 -8.23 2.89
CA GLN A 4 28.82 -7.02 2.83
C GLN A 4 27.71 -7.23 1.80
N GLN A 5 26.63 -7.84 2.26
CA GLN A 5 25.34 -7.70 1.62
C GLN A 5 24.81 -6.32 2.04
N ARG A 6 25.33 -5.25 1.42
CA ARG A 6 24.77 -3.91 1.56
C ARG A 6 23.35 -3.97 1.01
N SER A 7 22.36 -3.88 1.90
CA SER A 7 21.01 -3.54 1.54
C SER A 7 21.04 -2.13 0.94
N HIS A 8 21.10 -2.03 -0.39
CA HIS A 8 20.91 -0.76 -1.07
C HIS A 8 19.46 -0.34 -0.78
N ILE A 9 19.30 0.57 0.18
CA ILE A 9 18.22 1.55 0.09
C ILE A 9 18.65 2.36 -1.14
N SER A 10 17.91 2.27 -2.24
CA SER A 10 18.17 3.13 -3.39
C SER A 10 17.95 4.56 -2.92
N ASP A 11 19.02 5.36 -2.90
CA ASP A 11 18.95 6.72 -2.39
C ASP A 11 17.86 7.50 -3.15
N ILE A 12 17.00 8.17 -2.39
CA ILE A 12 15.94 9.02 -2.95
C ILE A 12 16.63 10.25 -3.52
N LEU A 13 16.62 10.38 -4.84
CA LEU A 13 17.21 11.51 -5.55
C LEU A 13 16.27 12.71 -5.59
N PHE A 14 14.96 12.44 -5.60
CA PHE A 14 13.92 13.45 -5.59
C PHE A 14 12.63 12.88 -5.02
N GLU A 15 11.96 13.63 -4.15
CA GLU A 15 10.63 13.32 -3.65
C GLU A 15 9.88 14.62 -3.36
N ASP A 16 9.06 15.06 -4.31
CA ASP A 16 8.30 16.30 -4.17
C ASP A 16 6.97 16.25 -4.94
N GLN A 17 6.09 17.19 -4.62
CA GLN A 17 4.81 17.38 -5.28
C GLN A 17 5.00 18.13 -6.59
N VAL A 18 4.60 17.51 -7.70
CA VAL A 18 4.68 18.10 -9.03
C VAL A 18 3.31 18.10 -9.70
N LEU A 19 3.12 19.02 -10.63
CA LEU A 19 1.90 19.09 -11.44
C LEU A 19 2.07 18.21 -12.68
N LEU A 20 1.25 17.18 -12.83
CA LEU A 20 1.21 16.31 -14.00
C LEU A 20 0.10 16.78 -14.95
N SER A 21 0.43 16.96 -16.23
CA SER A 21 -0.53 17.31 -17.29
C SER A 21 -0.26 16.48 -18.53
N ASP A 22 -1.33 16.02 -19.17
CA ASP A 22 -1.30 15.38 -20.50
C ASP A 22 -1.54 16.39 -21.64
N GLY A 23 -1.62 17.70 -21.33
CA GLY A 23 -1.89 18.78 -22.27
C GLY A 23 -3.32 18.84 -22.81
N ARG A 24 -4.21 17.92 -22.39
CA ARG A 24 -5.62 17.86 -22.83
C ARG A 24 -6.59 18.01 -21.67
N SER A 25 -6.22 17.51 -20.50
CA SER A 25 -6.99 17.55 -19.27
C SER A 25 -6.42 18.58 -18.28
N LYS A 26 -7.21 18.90 -17.25
CA LYS A 26 -6.76 19.78 -16.17
C LYS A 26 -5.54 19.14 -15.49
N PRO A 27 -4.41 19.84 -15.38
CA PRO A 27 -3.24 19.35 -14.66
C PRO A 27 -3.60 18.98 -13.21
N TYR A 28 -3.04 17.88 -12.69
CA TYR A 28 -3.29 17.40 -11.33
C TYR A 28 -2.00 17.16 -10.56
N LEU A 29 -2.05 17.32 -9.25
CA LEU A 29 -0.86 17.15 -8.40
C LEU A 29 -0.56 15.66 -8.20
N VAL A 30 0.73 15.34 -8.22
CA VAL A 30 1.26 14.00 -7.94
C VAL A 30 2.48 14.15 -7.05
N LEU A 31 2.70 13.20 -6.15
CA LEU A 31 4.00 13.01 -5.53
C LEU A 31 4.87 12.24 -6.53
N LEU A 32 5.93 12.88 -7.01
CA LEU A 32 6.92 12.25 -7.86
C LEU A 32 8.11 11.84 -6.99
N ARG A 33 8.43 10.55 -7.01
CA ARG A 33 9.57 9.99 -6.32
C ARG A 33 10.52 9.37 -7.33
N LEU A 34 11.75 9.85 -7.35
CA LEU A 34 12.82 9.37 -8.20
C LEU A 34 13.91 8.75 -7.32
N THR A 35 14.30 7.54 -7.66
CA THR A 35 15.49 6.87 -7.14
C THR A 35 16.44 6.59 -8.30
N SER A 36 17.64 6.06 -8.02
CA SER A 36 18.55 5.60 -9.07
C SER A 36 18.00 4.46 -9.94
N GLU A 37 16.93 3.79 -9.49
CA GLU A 37 16.40 2.57 -10.12
C GLU A 37 14.95 2.70 -10.57
N SER A 38 14.19 3.67 -10.05
CA SER A 38 12.76 3.78 -10.29
C SER A 38 12.27 5.23 -10.32
N LEU A 39 11.26 5.46 -11.16
CA LEU A 39 10.44 6.67 -11.15
C LEU A 39 9.01 6.27 -10.76
N ILE A 40 8.48 6.91 -9.73
CA ILE A 40 7.15 6.62 -9.18
C ILE A 40 6.33 7.90 -9.21
N ILE A 41 5.15 7.79 -9.82
CA ILE A 41 4.17 8.87 -9.87
C ILE A 41 2.98 8.45 -9.03
N ARG A 42 2.79 9.09 -7.87
CA ARG A 42 1.66 8.82 -6.99
C ARG A 42 0.66 9.98 -7.07
N PRO A 43 -0.60 9.75 -7.46
CA PRO A 43 -1.62 10.79 -7.40
C PRO A 43 -1.66 11.43 -6.03
N LEU A 44 -1.49 12.75 -5.97
CA LEU A 44 -1.70 13.52 -4.76
C LEU A 44 -3.13 14.01 -4.85
N ASN A 45 -3.97 13.47 -3.98
CA ASN A 45 -5.38 13.82 -3.97
C ASN A 45 -5.55 15.18 -3.31
N THR A 46 -5.15 16.22 -4.03
CA THR A 46 -5.39 17.61 -3.65
C THR A 46 -6.82 17.92 -4.02
N SER A 47 -7.67 17.92 -2.99
CA SER A 47 -9.04 18.38 -3.04
C SER A 47 -9.10 19.82 -3.57
N GLN A 48 -9.15 20.01 -4.88
CA GLN A 48 -9.72 21.22 -5.48
C GLN A 48 -11.21 21.00 -5.74
N ASN A 49 -11.94 20.85 -4.64
CA ASN A 49 -13.19 21.55 -4.41
C ASN A 49 -13.51 21.49 -2.91
N LEU A 50 -13.53 22.66 -2.27
CA LEU A 50 -14.16 22.86 -0.96
C LEU A 50 -15.66 22.67 -1.15
N SER A 51 -16.08 21.41 -1.10
CA SER A 51 -17.44 20.99 -0.81
C SER A 51 -17.28 19.73 0.03
N SER A 52 -17.79 19.78 1.25
CA SER A 52 -17.48 18.92 2.39
C SER A 52 -17.82 17.43 2.26
N ASN A 53 -17.83 16.83 1.06
CA ASN A 53 -18.31 15.47 0.81
C ASN A 53 -17.31 14.56 0.04
N ASN A 54 -16.06 14.98 -0.20
CA ASN A 54 -15.14 14.26 -1.11
C ASN A 54 -13.97 13.51 -0.46
N LYS A 55 -13.69 13.68 0.84
CA LYS A 55 -12.69 12.83 1.53
C LYS A 55 -13.17 11.38 1.65
N ASP A 56 -14.49 11.18 1.71
CA ASP A 56 -15.08 9.85 1.74
C ASP A 56 -15.01 9.15 0.38
N ILE A 57 -15.13 9.86 -0.75
CA ILE A 57 -15.19 9.23 -2.08
C ILE A 57 -13.90 8.46 -2.43
N GLN A 58 -12.74 8.91 -1.96
CA GLN A 58 -11.48 8.17 -2.14
C GLN A 58 -11.24 7.09 -1.09
N ALA A 59 -11.84 7.21 0.08
CA ALA A 59 -11.99 6.10 1.00
C ALA A 59 -13.00 5.07 0.49
N ILE A 60 -13.87 5.42 -0.48
CA ILE A 60 -14.95 4.56 -0.98
C ILE A 60 -14.53 3.67 -2.15
N VAL A 61 -13.69 4.15 -3.08
CA VAL A 61 -13.37 3.41 -4.32
C VAL A 61 -12.21 2.42 -4.12
N PRO A 62 -12.42 1.11 -4.37
CA PRO A 62 -11.35 0.13 -4.38
C PRO A 62 -10.33 0.40 -5.49
N ARG A 63 -9.05 0.15 -5.21
CA ARG A 63 -7.94 0.29 -6.16
C ARG A 63 -7.22 -1.04 -6.37
N ASN A 64 -6.87 -1.30 -7.62
CA ASN A 64 -6.09 -2.48 -8.00
C ASN A 64 -4.59 -2.14 -7.91
N VAL A 65 -3.85 -2.97 -7.19
CA VAL A 65 -2.43 -2.79 -6.94
C VAL A 65 -1.72 -4.10 -7.25
N THR A 66 -0.64 -4.03 -8.02
CA THR A 66 0.25 -5.18 -8.23
C THR A 66 1.51 -4.97 -7.42
N ILE A 67 1.83 -5.93 -6.56
CA ILE A 67 3.06 -5.94 -5.77
C ILE A 67 3.98 -7.00 -6.34
N VAL A 68 5.20 -6.60 -6.69
CA VAL A 68 6.25 -7.50 -7.16
C VAL A 68 7.28 -7.67 -6.05
N ARG A 69 7.55 -8.91 -5.66
CA ARG A 69 8.59 -9.23 -4.68
C ARG A 69 9.95 -9.26 -5.38
N HIS A 70 10.98 -8.82 -4.66
CA HIS A 70 12.35 -8.80 -5.19
C HIS A 70 12.93 -10.20 -5.43
N ALA A 71 12.43 -11.23 -4.74
CA ALA A 71 12.82 -12.63 -4.93
C ALA A 71 11.74 -13.56 -4.37
N ILE A 72 11.57 -14.74 -4.97
CA ILE A 72 10.57 -15.75 -4.56
C ILE A 72 10.81 -16.29 -3.13
N THR A 73 11.95 -15.98 -2.53
CA THR A 73 12.26 -16.34 -1.13
C THR A 73 11.97 -15.22 -0.12
N ARG A 74 11.59 -14.01 -0.56
CA ARG A 74 11.40 -12.82 0.30
C ARG A 74 9.96 -12.36 0.40
N SER A 75 9.50 -11.92 1.57
CA SER A 75 8.13 -11.40 1.72
C SER A 75 7.84 -10.21 0.78
N PHE A 76 6.56 -9.94 0.54
CA PHE A 76 6.11 -8.82 -0.29
C PHE A 76 6.39 -7.42 0.31
N GLY A 77 6.95 -7.36 1.52
CA GLY A 77 7.36 -6.10 2.13
C GLY A 77 6.23 -5.25 2.70
N PHE A 78 5.09 -5.86 3.03
CA PHE A 78 4.03 -5.23 3.82
C PHE A 78 3.57 -6.19 4.92
N TRP A 79 2.93 -5.64 5.96
CA TRP A 79 2.36 -6.41 7.06
C TRP A 79 0.86 -6.22 7.10
N ILE A 80 0.16 -7.31 7.41
CA ILE A 80 -1.29 -7.30 7.61
C ILE A 80 -1.65 -7.47 9.09
N LYS A 81 -2.83 -6.99 9.46
CA LYS A 81 -3.53 -7.28 10.72
C LYS A 81 -5.00 -7.57 10.41
N GLY A 82 -5.70 -8.14 11.38
CA GLY A 82 -7.11 -8.48 11.22
C GLY A 82 -7.32 -9.83 10.56
N GLY A 83 -8.55 -10.09 10.14
CA GLY A 83 -9.03 -11.39 9.68
C GLY A 83 -10.43 -11.65 10.24
N SER A 84 -11.20 -12.52 9.59
CA SER A 84 -12.58 -12.82 10.00
C SER A 84 -12.68 -13.32 11.44
N ASP A 85 -11.61 -13.95 11.95
CA ASP A 85 -11.42 -14.41 13.33
C ASP A 85 -11.27 -13.29 14.36
N THR A 86 -10.89 -12.09 13.93
CA THR A 86 -10.65 -10.93 14.81
C THR A 86 -11.81 -9.92 14.81
N GLY A 87 -12.79 -10.08 13.92
CA GLY A 87 -13.87 -9.11 13.70
C GLY A 87 -13.45 -7.85 12.95
N PHE A 88 -12.19 -7.76 12.49
CA PHE A 88 -11.68 -6.68 11.66
C PHE A 88 -11.34 -7.18 10.26
N PRO A 89 -11.50 -6.34 9.20
CA PRO A 89 -11.02 -6.69 7.88
C PRO A 89 -9.50 -6.86 7.87
N ILE A 90 -8.98 -7.47 6.81
CA ILE A 90 -7.53 -7.57 6.60
C ILE A 90 -6.98 -6.18 6.25
N LEU A 91 -6.16 -5.62 7.13
CA LEU A 91 -5.63 -4.26 7.03
C LEU A 91 -4.12 -4.24 6.82
N ILE A 92 -3.63 -3.38 5.94
CA ILE A 92 -2.21 -3.04 5.82
C ILE A 92 -1.79 -2.22 7.05
N SER A 93 -0.94 -2.81 7.88
CA SER A 93 -0.46 -2.20 9.13
C SER A 93 0.93 -1.57 9.00
N ARG A 94 1.71 -1.98 8.01
CA ARG A 94 3.05 -1.45 7.70
C ARG A 94 3.42 -1.76 6.26
N VAL A 95 4.18 -0.86 5.64
CA VAL A 95 4.69 -0.98 4.27
C VAL A 95 6.20 -0.70 4.23
N LEU A 96 6.95 -1.40 3.37
CA LEU A 96 8.35 -1.14 3.08
C LEU A 96 8.48 -0.38 1.76
N HIS A 97 9.25 0.70 1.80
CA HIS A 97 9.41 1.70 0.75
C HIS A 97 10.09 1.24 -0.55
N ASN A 98 10.23 -0.06 -0.85
CA ASN A 98 10.99 -0.51 -2.01
C ASN A 98 10.07 -1.05 -3.12
N ASN A 99 8.99 -1.75 -2.77
CA ASN A 99 8.10 -2.41 -3.74
C ASN A 99 6.61 -2.23 -3.44
N THR A 100 6.25 -1.50 -2.37
CA THR A 100 4.86 -1.39 -1.88
C THR A 100 4.32 0.04 -1.91
N HIS A 101 4.87 0.88 -2.77
CA HIS A 101 4.56 2.32 -2.88
C HIS A 101 3.10 2.63 -3.22
N LEU A 102 2.39 1.65 -3.76
CA LEU A 102 0.97 1.74 -4.10
C LEU A 102 0.06 1.28 -2.97
N LEU A 103 0.61 0.90 -1.80
CA LEU A 103 -0.11 0.57 -0.56
C LEU A 103 0.07 1.68 0.47
N ASN A 104 -0.97 1.90 1.26
CA ASN A 104 -1.01 2.84 2.36
C ASN A 104 -1.34 2.07 3.65
N ILE A 105 -0.79 2.51 4.77
CA ILE A 105 -1.23 2.03 6.08
C ILE A 105 -2.70 2.39 6.26
N GLY A 106 -3.52 1.42 6.69
CA GLY A 106 -4.97 1.56 6.80
C GLY A 106 -5.76 1.15 5.55
N ASP A 107 -5.10 0.70 4.49
CA ASP A 107 -5.80 0.00 3.42
C ASP A 107 -6.38 -1.33 3.92
N ALA A 108 -7.66 -1.57 3.62
CA ALA A 108 -8.26 -2.90 3.71
C ALA A 108 -8.04 -3.65 2.40
N ILE A 109 -7.52 -4.88 2.49
CA ILE A 109 -7.44 -5.80 1.35
C ILE A 109 -8.80 -6.47 1.19
N LEU A 110 -9.38 -6.33 0.01
CA LEU A 110 -10.66 -6.94 -0.36
C LEU A 110 -10.45 -8.23 -1.14
N ASN A 111 -9.48 -8.23 -2.06
CA ASN A 111 -9.21 -9.38 -2.92
C ASN A 111 -7.71 -9.63 -3.07
N ILE A 112 -7.34 -10.90 -3.22
CA ILE A 112 -6.01 -11.38 -3.59
C ILE A 112 -6.14 -12.21 -4.86
N ASN A 113 -5.45 -11.84 -5.93
CA ASN A 113 -5.49 -12.51 -7.24
C ASN A 113 -6.92 -12.76 -7.74
N ASN A 114 -7.80 -11.76 -7.56
CA ASN A 114 -9.23 -11.79 -7.88
C ASN A 114 -10.11 -12.71 -7.00
N GLU A 115 -9.55 -13.32 -5.96
CA GLU A 115 -10.31 -14.06 -4.94
C GLU A 115 -10.72 -13.10 -3.82
N ASP A 116 -12.01 -13.09 -3.46
CA ASP A 116 -12.51 -12.37 -2.29
C ASP A 116 -12.02 -13.03 -1.00
N ILE A 117 -11.48 -12.21 -0.10
CA ILE A 117 -10.89 -12.67 1.16
C ILE A 117 -11.67 -12.21 2.40
N SER A 118 -12.84 -11.57 2.23
CA SER A 118 -13.60 -10.97 3.35
C SER A 118 -13.91 -11.93 4.50
N ASN A 119 -14.05 -13.22 4.19
CA ASN A 119 -14.46 -14.26 5.14
C ASN A 119 -13.27 -15.12 5.62
N LEU A 120 -12.05 -14.83 5.16
CA LEU A 120 -10.87 -15.61 5.50
C LEU A 120 -10.26 -15.16 6.84
N THR A 121 -9.74 -16.11 7.58
CA THR A 121 -8.98 -15.84 8.81
C THR A 121 -7.62 -15.24 8.48
N HIS A 122 -6.96 -14.64 9.48
CA HIS A 122 -5.61 -14.11 9.32
C HIS A 122 -4.65 -15.12 8.64
N ASP A 123 -4.58 -16.33 9.18
CA ASP A 123 -3.66 -17.37 8.70
C ASP A 123 -4.01 -17.84 7.29
N GLN A 124 -5.30 -17.96 6.96
CA GLN A 124 -5.74 -18.32 5.61
C GLN A 124 -5.28 -17.27 4.59
N VAL A 125 -5.36 -15.99 4.94
CA VAL A 125 -4.91 -14.89 4.08
C VAL A 125 -3.40 -14.91 3.90
N ILE A 126 -2.63 -15.21 4.96
CA ILE A 126 -1.19 -15.41 4.85
C ILE A 126 -0.86 -16.56 3.89
N ASN A 127 -1.59 -17.68 3.97
CA ASN A 127 -1.41 -18.78 3.04
C ASN A 127 -1.72 -18.37 1.60
N ARG A 128 -2.79 -17.59 1.35
CA ARG A 128 -3.09 -17.07 0.00
C ARG A 128 -2.01 -16.14 -0.56
N LEU A 129 -1.40 -15.32 0.30
CA LEU A 129 -0.26 -14.49 -0.10
C LEU A 129 0.99 -15.34 -0.39
N HIS A 130 1.20 -16.44 0.33
CA HIS A 130 2.34 -17.34 0.13
C HIS A 130 2.18 -18.27 -1.08
N ASP A 131 0.97 -18.79 -1.30
CA ASP A 131 0.63 -19.72 -2.37
C ASP A 131 0.58 -19.07 -3.75
N ALA A 132 0.61 -17.73 -3.81
CA ALA A 132 0.83 -16.99 -5.04
C ALA A 132 2.14 -17.48 -5.68
N SER A 133 2.02 -18.37 -6.67
CA SER A 133 3.12 -19.21 -7.19
C SER A 133 4.17 -18.43 -8.00
N GLY A 134 4.08 -17.10 -7.99
CA GLY A 134 4.94 -16.19 -8.73
C GLY A 134 5.64 -15.16 -7.85
N ASP A 135 6.26 -14.20 -8.53
CA ASP A 135 6.87 -13.03 -7.93
C ASP A 135 5.88 -11.87 -7.73
N GLN A 136 4.64 -11.99 -8.21
CA GLN A 136 3.64 -10.92 -8.16
C GLN A 136 2.37 -11.35 -7.46
N VAL A 137 1.73 -10.39 -6.80
CA VAL A 137 0.38 -10.52 -6.24
C VAL A 137 -0.47 -9.33 -6.66
N HIS A 138 -1.69 -9.61 -7.11
CA HIS A 138 -2.68 -8.58 -7.44
C HIS A 138 -3.61 -8.40 -6.24
N LEU A 139 -3.67 -7.19 -5.71
CA LEU A 139 -4.50 -6.83 -4.57
C LEU A 139 -5.57 -5.84 -5.01
N THR A 140 -6.80 -6.05 -4.57
CA THR A 140 -7.82 -4.99 -4.58
C THR A 140 -7.89 -4.42 -3.17
N VAL A 141 -7.58 -3.14 -3.01
CA VAL A 141 -7.51 -2.50 -1.69
C VAL A 141 -8.39 -1.27 -1.61
N LYS A 142 -8.88 -0.96 -0.42
CA LYS A 142 -9.72 0.22 -0.16
C LYS A 142 -9.17 0.96 1.06
N TYR A 143 -8.91 2.25 0.90
CA TYR A 143 -8.40 3.05 2.02
C TYR A 143 -9.50 3.26 3.06
N MET A 144 -9.29 2.81 4.30
CA MET A 144 -10.26 2.99 5.38
C MET A 144 -9.70 3.96 6.42
N ASN A 145 -10.17 5.21 6.38
CA ASN A 145 -9.66 6.28 7.23
C ASN A 145 -9.78 5.94 8.73
N ASP A 146 -10.92 5.42 9.16
CA ASP A 146 -11.16 5.03 10.56
C ASP A 146 -10.19 3.93 11.02
N MET A 147 -9.86 3.00 10.11
CA MET A 147 -8.93 1.92 10.39
C MET A 147 -7.47 2.39 10.39
N ALA A 148 -7.12 3.36 9.55
CA ALA A 148 -5.81 4.01 9.58
C ALA A 148 -5.56 4.68 10.94
N THR A 149 -6.55 5.39 11.47
CA THR A 149 -6.51 5.99 12.81
C THR A 149 -6.37 4.93 13.91
N TYR A 150 -7.15 3.85 13.85
CA TYR A 150 -7.04 2.74 14.81
C TYR A 150 -5.63 2.11 14.81
N LEU A 151 -5.04 1.88 13.64
CA LEU A 151 -3.69 1.33 13.53
C LEU A 151 -2.63 2.27 14.11
N HIS A 152 -2.80 3.58 13.97
CA HIS A 152 -1.89 4.57 14.56
C HIS A 152 -1.96 4.54 16.09
N LEU A 153 -3.17 4.60 16.65
CA LEU A 153 -3.40 4.57 18.09
C LEU A 153 -2.88 3.27 18.75
N THR A 154 -3.05 2.14 18.07
CA THR A 154 -2.56 0.85 18.57
C THR A 154 -1.04 0.67 18.43
N ALA A 155 -0.40 1.38 17.50
CA ALA A 155 1.06 1.37 17.37
C ALA A 155 1.76 2.16 18.48
N GLU A 156 1.14 3.23 19.00
CA GLU A 156 1.70 4.06 20.07
C GLU A 156 1.64 3.37 21.44
N LYS A 157 0.62 2.54 21.70
CA LYS A 157 0.41 1.85 22.98
C LYS A 157 1.46 0.77 23.30
N HIS A 158 2.25 0.32 22.33
CA HIS A 158 3.31 -0.68 22.52
C HIS A 158 4.72 -0.08 22.68
N ARG A 159 4.84 1.26 22.74
CA ARG A 159 6.12 1.97 22.96
C ARG A 159 6.33 2.49 24.38
N SER A 160 5.37 2.28 25.28
CA SER A 160 5.43 2.68 26.70
C SER A 160 5.77 1.50 27.60
#